data_AF-A0A376BCF3-F1
#
_entry.id   AF-A0A376BCF3-F1
#
_cell.length_a   1.000
_cell.length_b   1.000
_cell.length_c   1.000
_cell.angle_alpha   90.00
_cell.angle_beta   90.00
_cell.angle_gamma   90.00
#
_symmetry.space_group_name_H-M   'P 1'
#
loop_
_entity.id
_entity.type
_entity.pdbx_description
1 polymer ?
#
loop_
_entity_poly.entity_id
_entity_poly.type
_entity_poly.pdbx_seq_one_letter_code
_entity_poly.pdbx_strand_id
1 'polypeptide(L)'
;EKPPFSFDVSVWELFWGIHVGVSVSFLPRGGEKDPSIIAEVIKKHQVTIVQFVPSMLSVFLVHFNHIELNMNCSSVRHVFSGGEELSSGLVRRFQQKWNYSGQVKLTNFYGPTEATIYVNAFDIQPNQEFVSIGQPIQNTQLYVLDQKSTL
;
A
#
# COMPACT_ATOMS: atom_id res chain seq x y z
N GLU A 1 8.51 10.54 8.51
CA GLU A 1 8.52 9.80 7.23
C GLU A 1 7.74 8.52 7.41
N LYS A 2 7.15 7.94 6.35
CA LYS A 2 6.28 6.77 6.51
C LYS A 2 7.07 5.44 6.47
N PRO A 3 7.79 5.09 5.40
CA PRO A 3 8.89 4.13 5.49
C PRO A 3 10.16 4.85 6.00
N PRO A 4 10.98 4.24 6.88
CA PRO A 4 12.31 4.78 7.19
C PRO A 4 13.20 4.77 5.94
N PHE A 5 14.09 5.76 5.78
CA PHE A 5 15.08 5.79 4.68
C PHE A 5 15.96 4.55 4.55
N SER A 6 16.11 3.79 5.64
CA SER A 6 16.85 2.52 5.64
C SER A 6 16.10 1.38 4.95
N PHE A 7 14.83 1.58 4.57
CA PHE A 7 14.04 0.65 3.77
C PHE A 7 13.93 1.13 2.34
N ASP A 8 14.10 0.21 1.40
CA ASP A 8 14.05 0.40 -0.05
C ASP A 8 12.72 1.01 -0.53
N VAL A 9 11.60 0.72 0.13
CA VAL A 9 10.29 1.34 -0.10
C VAL A 9 10.34 2.87 -0.06
N SER A 10 11.20 3.48 0.75
CA SER A 10 11.31 4.95 0.79
C SER A 10 11.77 5.56 -0.54
N VAL A 11 12.52 4.79 -1.35
CA VAL A 11 13.08 5.25 -2.63
C VAL A 11 11.97 5.58 -3.63
N TRP A 12 10.94 4.72 -3.77
CA TRP A 12 9.88 5.01 -4.73
C TRP A 12 9.00 6.20 -4.26
N GLU A 13 8.73 6.34 -2.96
CA GLU A 13 7.96 7.48 -2.43
C GLU A 13 8.66 8.83 -2.71
N LEU A 14 10.00 8.86 -2.71
CA LEU A 14 10.79 10.06 -2.96
C LEU A 14 10.96 10.37 -4.44
N PHE A 15 11.32 9.37 -5.25
CA PHE A 15 11.77 9.60 -6.62
C PHE A 15 10.65 9.53 -7.65
N TRP A 16 9.60 8.72 -7.41
CA TRP A 16 8.45 8.67 -8.31
C TRP A 16 7.83 10.07 -8.45
N GLY A 17 7.64 10.76 -7.32
CA GLY A 17 7.03 12.08 -7.30
C GLY A 17 7.77 13.11 -8.14
N ILE A 18 9.09 13.11 -8.05
CA ILE A 18 9.96 14.01 -8.82
C ILE A 18 9.87 13.71 -10.33
N HIS A 19 9.78 12.44 -10.71
CA HIS A 19 9.77 12.04 -12.11
C HIS A 19 8.45 12.35 -12.84
N VAL A 20 7.31 12.26 -12.14
CA VAL A 20 5.97 12.53 -12.71
C VAL A 20 5.37 13.88 -12.29
N GLY A 21 6.11 14.69 -11.53
CA GLY A 21 5.69 16.03 -11.11
C GLY A 21 4.61 16.04 -10.01
N VAL A 22 4.57 15.02 -9.14
CA VAL A 22 3.63 14.98 -8.00
C VAL A 22 4.30 15.38 -6.69
N SER A 23 3.50 15.88 -5.74
CA SER A 23 3.97 16.32 -4.42
C SER A 23 4.16 15.14 -3.47
N VAL A 24 5.19 15.22 -2.62
CA VAL A 24 5.46 14.25 -1.54
C VAL A 24 5.17 14.91 -0.20
N SER A 25 4.42 14.23 0.66
CA SER A 25 4.05 14.72 2.00
C SER A 25 4.72 13.89 3.09
N PHE A 26 5.44 14.56 3.99
CA PHE A 26 6.17 13.88 5.07
C PHE A 26 5.31 13.80 6.34
N LEU A 27 5.25 12.61 6.92
CA LEU A 27 4.76 12.44 8.30
C LEU A 27 5.77 13.02 9.30
N PRO A 28 5.30 13.58 10.44
CA PRO A 28 6.19 13.91 11.55
C PRO A 28 6.91 12.66 12.06
N ARG A 29 8.02 12.82 12.78
CA ARG A 29 8.79 11.69 13.34
C ARG A 29 7.90 10.81 14.23
N GLY A 30 7.87 9.51 13.97
CA GLY A 30 7.05 8.54 14.70
C GLY A 30 5.58 8.50 14.27
N GLY A 31 5.15 9.41 13.38
CA GLY A 31 3.78 9.49 12.88
C GLY A 31 3.38 8.28 12.03
N GLU A 32 4.34 7.51 11.52
CA GLU A 32 4.10 6.33 10.70
C GLU A 32 3.42 5.17 11.44
N LYS A 33 3.42 5.21 12.78
CA LYS A 33 2.79 4.20 13.65
C LYS A 33 1.44 4.64 14.20
N ASP A 34 1.05 5.89 13.98
CA ASP A 34 -0.19 6.47 14.51
C ASP A 34 -1.21 6.68 13.37
N PRO A 35 -2.30 5.91 13.33
CA PRO A 35 -3.29 6.04 12.27
C PRO A 35 -3.98 7.41 12.24
N SER A 36 -4.07 8.10 13.39
CA SER A 36 -4.69 9.42 13.51
C SER A 36 -3.83 10.48 12.81
N ILE A 37 -2.51 10.45 13.05
CA ILE A 37 -1.55 11.34 12.41
C ILE A 37 -1.53 11.12 10.89
N ILE A 38 -1.53 9.85 10.46
CA ILE A 38 -1.57 9.52 9.03
C ILE A 38 -2.81 10.11 8.37
N ALA A 39 -3.98 9.94 8.98
CA ALA A 39 -5.23 10.47 8.45
C ALA A 39 -5.29 12.01 8.47
N GLU A 40 -4.73 12.66 9.49
CA GLU A 40 -4.60 14.13 9.52
C GLU A 40 -3.76 14.64 8.34
N VAL A 41 -2.61 13.99 8.08
CA VAL A 41 -1.74 14.35 6.95
C VAL A 41 -2.42 14.09 5.61
N ILE A 42 -3.12 12.96 5.45
CA ILE A 42 -3.92 12.67 4.26
C ILE A 42 -4.92 13.80 4.00
N LYS A 43 -5.68 14.21 5.03
CA LYS A 43 -6.69 15.27 4.93
C LYS A 43 -6.04 16.63 4.62
N LYS A 44 -4.99 16.99 5.36
CA LYS A 44 -4.32 18.30 5.25
C LYS A 44 -3.67 18.49 3.89
N HIS A 45 -3.04 17.46 3.36
CA HIS A 45 -2.26 17.52 2.12
C HIS A 45 -2.99 16.93 0.91
N GLN A 46 -4.24 16.48 1.07
CA GLN A 46 -5.04 15.87 0.01
C GLN A 46 -4.31 14.72 -0.68
N VAL A 47 -3.69 13.84 0.13
CA VAL A 47 -2.89 12.71 -0.37
C VAL A 47 -3.76 11.81 -1.24
N THR A 48 -3.26 11.44 -2.43
CA THR A 48 -3.97 10.62 -3.42
C THR A 48 -3.47 9.18 -3.50
N ILE A 49 -2.23 8.94 -3.08
CA ILE A 49 -1.59 7.63 -3.03
C ILE A 49 -0.97 7.45 -1.65
N VAL A 50 -1.26 6.33 -1.00
CA VAL A 50 -0.66 5.98 0.29
C VAL A 50 -0.24 4.53 0.27
N GLN A 51 0.90 4.22 0.87
CA GLN A 51 1.33 2.86 1.07
C GLN A 51 1.13 2.41 2.52
N PHE A 52 0.93 1.13 2.75
CA PHE A 52 1.00 0.49 4.07
C PHE A 52 1.77 -0.82 4.00
N VAL A 53 2.35 -1.24 5.13
CA VAL A 53 2.56 -2.68 5.37
C VAL A 53 1.22 -3.26 5.86
N PRO A 54 0.85 -4.52 5.53
CA PRO A 54 -0.43 -5.12 5.92
C PRO A 54 -0.80 -4.95 7.40
N SER A 55 0.16 -5.11 8.31
CA SER A 55 -0.02 -4.90 9.76
C SER A 55 -0.54 -3.49 10.07
N MET A 56 0.10 -2.45 9.53
CA MET A 56 -0.31 -1.06 9.72
C MET A 56 -1.63 -0.73 9.00
N LEU A 57 -1.88 -1.31 7.82
CA LEU A 57 -3.18 -1.18 7.14
C LEU A 57 -4.32 -1.70 8.02
N SER A 58 -4.09 -2.83 8.70
CA SER A 58 -5.09 -3.39 9.62
C SER A 58 -5.40 -2.45 10.79
N VAL A 59 -4.36 -1.87 11.41
CA VAL A 59 -4.53 -0.87 12.49
C VAL A 59 -5.28 0.36 11.99
N PHE A 60 -4.89 0.88 10.82
CA PHE A 60 -5.52 2.04 10.20
C PHE A 60 -7.02 1.80 9.92
N LEU A 61 -7.39 0.64 9.38
CA LEU A 61 -8.78 0.27 9.11
C LEU A 61 -9.63 0.04 10.37
N VAL A 62 -9.02 -0.33 11.50
CA VAL A 62 -9.73 -0.37 12.79
C VAL A 62 -10.08 1.04 13.23
N HIS A 63 -9.10 1.95 13.16
CA HIS A 63 -9.26 3.35 13.54
C HIS A 63 -10.30 4.09 12.67
N PHE A 64 -10.40 3.74 11.39
CA PHE A 64 -11.37 4.32 10.44
C PHE A 64 -12.84 4.24 10.92
N ASN A 65 -13.23 3.19 11.67
CA ASN A 65 -14.59 3.01 12.17
C ASN A 65 -14.96 3.91 13.35
N HIS A 66 -13.98 4.43 14.10
CA HIS A 66 -14.25 5.15 15.34
C HIS A 66 -14.54 6.64 15.10
N ILE A 67 -14.30 7.16 13.89
CA ILE A 67 -14.29 8.59 13.60
C ILE A 67 -14.94 8.87 12.24
N GLU A 68 -16.14 8.35 12.00
CA GLU A 68 -16.91 8.58 10.76
C GLU A 68 -17.23 10.06 10.47
N LEU A 69 -16.99 10.99 11.41
CA LEU A 69 -17.41 12.39 11.25
C LEU A 69 -16.30 13.37 10.83
N ASN A 70 -15.00 13.05 10.94
CA ASN A 70 -13.95 14.06 10.73
C ASN A 70 -12.70 13.63 9.95
N MET A 71 -12.47 12.34 9.72
CA MET A 71 -11.32 11.84 8.97
C MET A 71 -11.67 11.61 7.50
N ASN A 72 -11.78 12.70 6.76
CA ASN A 72 -12.09 12.62 5.33
C ASN A 72 -10.83 12.21 4.54
N CYS A 73 -10.60 10.90 4.38
CA CYS A 73 -9.55 10.35 3.50
C CYS A 73 -10.04 10.18 2.05
N SER A 74 -11.04 10.96 1.61
CA SER A 74 -11.65 10.85 0.28
C SER A 74 -10.74 11.23 -0.87
N SER A 75 -9.64 11.95 -0.60
CA SER A 75 -8.63 12.28 -1.62
C SER A 75 -7.87 11.04 -2.10
N VAL A 76 -7.78 9.99 -1.28
CA VAL A 76 -7.01 8.78 -1.58
C VAL A 76 -7.72 7.98 -2.68
N ARG A 77 -6.96 7.68 -3.75
CA ARG A 77 -7.41 6.91 -4.92
C ARG A 77 -6.71 5.56 -5.00
N HIS A 78 -5.48 5.47 -4.50
CA HIS A 78 -4.68 4.26 -4.50
C HIS A 78 -4.08 4.00 -3.12
N VAL A 79 -4.25 2.76 -2.67
CA VAL A 79 -3.59 2.20 -1.50
C VAL A 79 -2.68 1.09 -1.98
N PHE A 80 -1.39 1.23 -1.71
CA PHE A 80 -0.40 0.19 -1.98
C PHE A 80 -0.13 -0.58 -0.69
N SER A 81 -0.01 -1.89 -0.78
CA SER A 81 0.32 -2.75 0.35
C SER A 81 1.41 -3.72 -0.04
N GLY A 82 2.42 -3.91 0.80
CA GLY A 82 3.50 -4.85 0.52
C GLY A 82 4.45 -5.02 1.69
N GLY A 83 5.41 -5.94 1.57
CA GLY A 83 6.41 -6.24 2.61
C GLY A 83 5.96 -7.27 3.67
N GLU A 84 4.67 -7.62 3.72
CA GLU A 84 4.14 -8.74 4.53
C GLU A 84 3.03 -9.44 3.73
N GLU A 85 2.51 -10.55 4.25
CA GLU A 85 1.34 -11.22 3.67
C GLU A 85 0.08 -10.34 3.78
N LEU A 86 -0.52 -10.01 2.64
CA LEU A 86 -1.84 -9.38 2.59
C LEU A 86 -2.94 -10.45 2.63
N SER A 87 -3.50 -10.71 3.80
CA SER A 87 -4.57 -11.73 3.95
C SER A 87 -5.90 -11.34 3.28
N SER A 88 -6.65 -12.33 2.77
CA SER A 88 -8.01 -12.12 2.25
C SER A 88 -8.96 -11.49 3.28
N GLY A 89 -8.76 -11.78 4.57
CA GLY A 89 -9.53 -11.16 5.65
C GLY A 89 -9.31 -9.65 5.76
N LEU A 90 -8.07 -9.20 5.58
CA LEU A 90 -7.73 -7.78 5.56
C LEU A 90 -8.27 -7.09 4.30
N VAL A 91 -8.18 -7.74 3.13
CA VAL A 91 -8.77 -7.25 1.88
C VAL A 91 -10.28 -7.03 2.02
N ARG A 92 -11.00 -8.00 2.60
CA ARG A 92 -12.44 -7.88 2.84
C ARG A 92 -12.76 -6.68 3.74
N ARG A 93 -12.00 -6.48 4.82
CA ARG A 93 -12.15 -5.32 5.72
C ARG A 93 -11.88 -4.01 4.98
N PHE A 94 -10.87 -3.96 4.13
CA PHE A 94 -10.57 -2.79 3.31
C PHE A 94 -11.74 -2.44 2.38
N GLN A 95 -12.27 -3.44 1.67
CA GLN A 95 -13.40 -3.27 0.75
C GLN A 95 -14.66 -2.76 1.45
N GLN A 96 -14.95 -3.29 2.62
CA GLN A 96 -16.13 -2.91 3.40
C GLN A 96 -16.03 -1.49 3.98
N LYS A 97 -14.84 -1.06 4.40
CA LYS A 97 -14.66 0.17 5.18
C LYS A 97 -14.19 1.37 4.39
N TRP A 98 -13.22 1.18 3.49
CA TRP A 98 -12.58 2.30 2.78
C TRP A 98 -13.01 2.34 1.31
N ASN A 99 -13.13 1.17 0.67
CA ASN A 99 -13.55 1.09 -0.74
C ASN A 99 -15.07 0.86 -0.92
N TYR A 100 -15.90 1.31 0.04
CA TYR A 100 -17.35 1.11 -0.04
C TYR A 100 -17.98 1.75 -1.30
N SER A 101 -17.45 2.89 -1.76
CA SER A 101 -17.90 3.55 -2.99
C SER A 101 -17.24 3.01 -4.27
N GLY A 102 -16.33 2.04 -4.16
CA GLY A 102 -15.58 1.49 -5.30
C GLY A 102 -14.51 2.40 -5.90
N GLN A 103 -14.21 3.53 -5.24
CA GLN A 103 -13.33 4.58 -5.78
C GLN A 103 -11.86 4.44 -5.36
N VAL A 104 -11.54 3.58 -4.39
CA VAL A 104 -10.19 3.41 -3.85
C VAL A 104 -9.61 2.04 -4.24
N LYS A 105 -8.55 2.04 -5.03
CA LYS A 105 -7.88 0.81 -5.47
C LYS A 105 -6.89 0.33 -4.42
N LEU A 106 -6.86 -0.99 -4.18
CA LEU A 106 -5.84 -1.65 -3.38
C LEU A 106 -4.96 -2.51 -4.30
N THR A 107 -3.65 -2.29 -4.26
CA THR A 107 -2.68 -3.09 -5.00
C THR A 107 -1.74 -3.76 -4.01
N ASN A 108 -1.63 -5.09 -4.08
CA ASN A 108 -0.64 -5.85 -3.35
C ASN A 108 0.66 -5.90 -4.17
N PHE A 109 1.76 -5.45 -3.58
CA PHE A 109 3.08 -5.50 -4.19
C PHE A 109 3.97 -6.48 -3.43
N TYR A 110 4.80 -7.20 -4.17
CA TYR A 110 5.84 -8.04 -3.61
C TYR A 110 7.17 -7.78 -4.32
N GLY A 111 8.24 -7.88 -3.55
CA GLY A 111 9.61 -7.83 -4.03
C GLY A 111 10.60 -7.84 -2.87
N PRO A 112 11.69 -8.61 -2.98
CA PRO A 112 12.81 -8.50 -2.06
C PRO A 112 13.67 -7.27 -2.40
N THR A 113 14.48 -6.82 -1.43
CA THR A 113 15.38 -5.68 -1.62
C THR A 113 16.39 -5.90 -2.75
N GLU A 114 16.86 -7.13 -2.94
CA GLU A 114 17.80 -7.53 -3.99
C GLU A 114 17.23 -7.37 -5.40
N ALA A 115 15.90 -7.30 -5.55
CA ALA A 115 15.23 -7.17 -6.84
C ALA A 115 14.61 -5.78 -7.06
N THR A 116 15.07 -4.78 -6.31
CA THR A 116 14.67 -3.36 -6.41
C THR A 116 13.21 -3.12 -6.02
N ILE A 117 12.93 -3.22 -4.72
CA ILE A 117 11.65 -2.87 -4.07
C ILE A 117 10.50 -3.81 -4.42
N TYR A 118 9.99 -3.77 -5.65
CA TYR A 118 8.83 -4.54 -6.11
C TYR A 118 9.07 -5.13 -7.49
N VAL A 119 8.74 -6.41 -7.64
CA VAL A 119 8.89 -7.19 -8.88
C VAL A 119 7.57 -7.63 -9.47
N ASN A 120 6.51 -7.65 -8.68
CA ASN A 120 5.17 -8.02 -9.10
C ASN A 120 4.09 -7.27 -8.33
N ALA A 121 2.94 -7.19 -8.99
CA ALA A 121 1.77 -6.49 -8.49
C ALA A 121 0.50 -7.32 -8.71
N PHE A 122 -0.41 -7.23 -7.74
CA PHE A 122 -1.73 -7.82 -7.81
C PHE A 122 -2.79 -6.77 -7.43
N ASP A 123 -3.54 -6.31 -8.43
CA ASP A 123 -4.65 -5.38 -8.22
C ASP A 123 -5.87 -6.13 -7.67
N ILE A 124 -6.28 -5.75 -6.47
CA ILE A 124 -7.44 -6.34 -5.80
C ILE A 124 -8.71 -5.89 -6.51
N GLN A 125 -9.43 -6.85 -7.09
CA GLN A 125 -10.73 -6.61 -7.73
C GLN A 125 -11.87 -6.57 -6.71
N PRO A 126 -13.02 -5.96 -7.03
CA PRO A 126 -14.22 -6.09 -6.20
C PRO A 126 -14.57 -7.56 -5.95
N ASN A 127 -14.93 -7.91 -4.71
CA ASN A 127 -15.26 -9.28 -4.29
C ASN A 127 -14.14 -10.32 -4.48
N GLN A 128 -12.88 -9.88 -4.54
CA GLN A 128 -11.72 -10.77 -4.61
C GLN A 128 -11.71 -11.82 -3.47
N GLU A 129 -11.66 -13.11 -3.82
CA GLU A 129 -11.73 -14.21 -2.85
C GLU A 129 -10.35 -14.64 -2.31
N PHE A 130 -9.31 -14.52 -3.14
CA PHE A 130 -7.93 -14.88 -2.81
C PHE A 130 -6.97 -13.72 -3.08
N VAL A 131 -5.86 -13.69 -2.35
CA VAL A 131 -4.78 -12.72 -2.59
C VAL A 131 -3.57 -13.44 -3.16
N SER A 132 -3.10 -12.96 -4.30
CA SER A 132 -1.85 -13.40 -4.91
C SER A 132 -0.78 -12.30 -4.76
N ILE A 133 0.48 -12.66 -5.00
CA ILE A 133 1.56 -11.71 -5.24
C ILE A 133 1.52 -11.14 -6.67
N GLY A 134 0.75 -11.76 -7.56
CA GLY A 134 0.38 -11.21 -8.86
C GLY A 134 1.35 -11.50 -9.99
N GLN A 135 1.40 -10.60 -10.96
CA GLN A 135 2.14 -10.74 -12.22
C GLN A 135 3.39 -9.87 -12.21
N PRO A 136 4.46 -10.26 -12.93
CA PRO A 136 5.67 -9.45 -13.02
C PRO A 136 5.37 -8.05 -13.55
N ILE A 137 6.07 -7.06 -13.01
CA ILE A 137 6.09 -5.71 -13.59
C ILE A 137 6.87 -5.72 -14.92
N GLN A 138 6.79 -4.60 -15.65
CA GLN A 138 7.49 -4.47 -16.92
C GLN A 138 8.98 -4.76 -16.78
N ASN A 139 9.54 -5.47 -17.77
CA ASN A 139 10.95 -5.87 -17.83
C ASN A 139 11.41 -6.81 -16.70
N THR A 140 10.48 -7.49 -16.03
CA THR A 140 10.76 -8.48 -14.98
C THR A 140 10.21 -9.85 -15.37
N GLN A 141 10.90 -10.92 -14.93
CA GLN A 141 10.49 -12.31 -15.16
C GLN A 141 10.41 -13.03 -13.81
N LEU A 142 9.40 -13.88 -13.66
CA LEU A 142 9.23 -14.74 -12.49
C LEU A 142 9.40 -16.19 -12.91
N TYR A 143 10.16 -16.93 -12.12
CA TYR A 143 10.41 -18.35 -12.33
C TYR A 143 10.07 -19.09 -11.04
N VAL A 144 9.24 -20.13 -11.16
CA VAL A 144 9.00 -21.10 -10.09
C VAL A 144 9.72 -22.36 -10.51
N LEU A 145 10.75 -22.74 -9.76
CA LEU A 145 11.60 -23.87 -10.10
C LEU A 145 11.41 -25.00 -9.09
N ASP A 146 11.55 -26.24 -9.55
CA ASP A 146 11.73 -27.38 -8.66
C ASP A 146 13.12 -27.39 -8.00
N GLN A 147 13.38 -28.34 -7.11
CA GLN A 147 14.69 -28.48 -6.45
C GLN A 147 15.86 -28.72 -7.41
N LYS A 148 15.58 -29.10 -8.67
CA LYS A 148 16.59 -29.36 -9.70
C LYS A 148 16.76 -28.20 -10.66
N SER A 149 16.15 -27.04 -10.38
CA SER A 149 16.16 -25.86 -11.24
C SER A 149 15.51 -26.10 -12.61
N THR A 150 14.54 -27.00 -12.67
CA THR A 150 13.69 -27.19 -13.86
C THR A 150 12.47 -26.29 -13.76
N LEU A 151 12.09 -25.67 -14.89
CA LEU A 151 10.88 -24.86 -15.06
C LEU A 151 9.61 -25.72 -15.15
#